data_AF-A0AAW0SI64-F1
#
_entry.id   AF-A0AAW0SI64-F1
#
_cell.length_a   1.000
_cell.length_b   1.000
_cell.length_c   1.000
_cell.angle_alpha   90.00
_cell.angle_beta   90.00
_cell.angle_gamma   90.00
#
_symmetry.space_group_name_H-M   'P 1'
#
loop_
_entity.id
_entity.type
_entity.pdbx_description
1 polymer ?
#
loop_
_entity_poly.entity_id
_entity_poly.type
_entity_poly.pdbx_seq_one_letter_code
_entity_poly.pdbx_strand_id
1 'polypeptide(L)'
;MWFPHPPTDQVLQLIEESGMKADISRLALRLIHCGRVKEAVHLVLSLPFLRTNNHLYSNAAIYLREIVHTRTAPGVVVDVCHHLQEEGINQFALQVALEHTLRERWEELAWAIAQEPAQLLECVQLMLQLGEAPSLVTLRTHIIPGLSLSQPHLALQMLQNTGLSATAAATPLLMVLVKNNMMEQAIKFVKETKVPLNVGDTLSTLAPAWHSNPKSIISLLALLMHHGQEPSSKNTDDWGGQFLLSLVATRAGLAVHHIHPLFQELRKHGIGVSEHSADLLVKQLSQPLQKAVKDNLSLVLQPALDQPPQQSISEQLHQQHHSTLPHPAQYE
;
A
#
# COMPACT_ATOMS: atom_id res chain seq x y z
N MET A 1 3.84 9.63 33.62
CA MET A 1 3.70 10.33 34.91
C MET A 1 2.80 11.52 34.72
N TRP A 2 1.58 11.47 35.26
CA TRP A 2 0.65 12.60 35.27
C TRP A 2 1.06 13.53 36.43
N PHE A 3 1.36 14.79 36.14
CA PHE A 3 1.71 15.80 37.14
C PHE A 3 0.43 16.48 37.68
N PRO A 4 0.45 17.01 38.92
CA PRO A 4 -0.72 17.62 39.54
C PRO A 4 -0.82 19.11 39.18
N HIS A 5 -1.94 19.57 38.61
CA HIS A 5 -2.34 20.99 38.65
C HIS A 5 -3.86 21.21 38.48
N PRO A 6 -4.51 22.05 39.33
CA PRO A 6 -5.92 22.49 39.24
C PRO A 6 -6.05 23.82 38.42
N PRO A 7 -7.21 24.18 37.80
CA PRO A 7 -8.47 24.55 38.49
C PRO A 7 -9.74 24.03 37.79
N THR A 8 -9.65 22.90 37.06
CA THR A 8 -10.81 22.31 36.38
C THR A 8 -11.90 21.94 37.39
N ASP A 9 -11.50 21.49 38.58
CA ASP A 9 -12.42 21.06 39.63
C ASP A 9 -13.18 22.22 40.29
N GLN A 10 -12.56 23.41 40.41
CA GLN A 10 -13.24 24.61 40.91
C GLN A 10 -14.26 25.16 39.92
N VAL A 11 -13.92 25.13 38.62
CA VAL A 11 -14.87 25.52 37.55
C VAL A 11 -16.00 24.50 37.46
N LEU A 12 -15.72 23.21 37.64
CA LEU A 12 -16.73 22.16 37.71
C LEU A 12 -17.68 22.34 38.90
N GLN A 13 -17.16 22.61 40.10
CA GLN A 13 -17.97 22.90 41.29
C GLN A 13 -18.92 24.08 41.05
N LEU A 14 -18.42 25.19 40.51
CA LEU A 14 -19.25 26.39 40.22
C LEU A 14 -20.32 26.11 39.15
N ILE A 15 -20.04 25.26 38.18
CA ILE A 15 -21.01 24.90 37.13
C ILE A 15 -22.05 23.89 37.64
N GLU A 16 -21.66 22.95 38.52
CA GLU A 16 -22.60 22.03 39.17
C GLU A 16 -23.55 22.77 40.11
N GLU A 17 -23.03 23.71 40.91
CA GLU A 17 -23.83 24.56 41.82
C GLU A 17 -24.83 25.46 41.07
N SER A 18 -24.54 25.82 39.81
CA SER A 18 -25.40 26.68 38.99
C SER A 18 -26.36 25.94 38.04
N GLY A 19 -26.25 24.61 37.92
CA GLY A 19 -27.13 23.79 37.08
C GLY A 19 -26.89 23.92 35.56
N MET A 20 -25.81 24.57 35.12
CA MET A 20 -25.56 24.95 33.71
C MET A 20 -24.86 23.84 32.88
N LYS A 21 -25.49 22.67 32.74
CA LYS A 21 -24.91 21.52 32.00
C LYS A 21 -24.54 21.82 30.53
N ALA A 22 -25.23 22.74 29.86
CA ALA A 22 -24.96 23.11 28.47
C ALA A 22 -23.64 23.89 28.29
N ASP A 23 -23.15 24.54 29.36
CA ASP A 23 -21.92 25.34 29.29
C ASP A 23 -20.66 24.50 29.41
N ILE A 24 -20.73 23.32 30.05
CA ILE A 24 -19.58 22.40 30.14
C ILE A 24 -19.24 21.81 28.76
N SER A 25 -20.23 21.36 27.98
CA SER A 25 -20.00 20.83 26.64
C SER A 25 -19.37 21.86 25.70
N ARG A 26 -19.84 23.12 25.78
CA ARG A 26 -19.26 24.24 25.01
C ARG A 26 -17.84 24.58 25.46
N LEU A 27 -17.59 24.56 26.76
CA LEU A 27 -16.25 24.78 27.32
C LEU A 27 -15.28 23.68 26.85
N ALA A 28 -15.70 22.41 26.89
CA ALA A 28 -14.91 21.29 26.39
C ALA A 28 -14.53 21.46 24.91
N LEU A 29 -15.50 21.77 24.04
CA LEU A 29 -15.23 22.04 22.63
C LEU A 29 -14.24 23.20 22.47
N ARG A 30 -14.44 24.30 23.21
CA ARG A 30 -13.54 25.46 23.12
C ARG A 30 -12.12 25.13 23.59
N LEU A 31 -11.97 24.31 24.62
CA LEU A 31 -10.66 23.81 25.05
C LEU A 31 -9.99 22.97 23.97
N ILE A 32 -10.74 22.11 23.26
CA ILE A 32 -10.23 21.33 22.11
C ILE A 32 -9.71 22.28 21.03
N HIS A 33 -10.50 23.27 20.61
CA HIS A 33 -10.09 24.26 19.60
C HIS A 33 -8.90 25.13 20.04
N CYS A 34 -8.66 25.29 21.33
CA CYS A 34 -7.49 25.98 21.87
C CYS A 34 -6.27 25.06 22.05
N GLY A 35 -6.32 23.80 21.61
CA GLY A 35 -5.23 22.82 21.75
C GLY A 35 -5.09 22.25 23.17
N ARG A 36 -6.01 22.55 24.08
CA ARG A 36 -6.04 22.07 25.47
C ARG A 36 -6.85 20.78 25.60
N VAL A 37 -6.49 19.79 24.78
CA VAL A 37 -7.27 18.55 24.62
C VAL A 37 -7.29 17.72 25.89
N LYS A 38 -6.20 17.69 26.66
CA LYS A 38 -6.12 16.90 27.90
C LYS A 38 -7.11 17.44 28.95
N GLU A 39 -7.18 18.75 29.09
CA GLU A 39 -8.12 19.40 30.00
C GLU A 39 -9.57 19.25 29.51
N ALA A 40 -9.78 19.33 28.19
CA ALA A 40 -11.09 19.07 27.60
C ALA A 40 -11.55 17.64 27.88
N VAL A 41 -10.69 16.65 27.71
CA VAL A 41 -11.02 15.23 27.97
C VAL A 41 -11.32 15.02 29.44
N HIS A 42 -10.53 15.56 30.38
CA HIS A 42 -10.84 15.50 31.81
C HIS A 42 -12.23 16.08 32.12
N LEU A 43 -12.54 17.25 31.55
CA LEU A 43 -13.84 17.90 31.70
C LEU A 43 -14.97 17.02 31.12
N VAL A 44 -14.76 16.43 29.94
CA VAL A 44 -15.70 15.53 29.28
C VAL A 44 -15.95 14.28 30.13
N LEU A 45 -14.92 13.64 30.67
CA LEU A 45 -15.05 12.44 31.52
C LEU A 45 -15.84 12.67 32.82
N SER A 46 -15.84 13.91 33.32
CA SER A 46 -16.62 14.29 34.51
C SER A 46 -18.13 14.37 34.26
N LEU A 47 -18.57 14.39 33.00
CA LEU A 47 -19.99 14.53 32.65
C LEU A 47 -20.75 13.20 32.77
N PRO A 48 -21.81 13.12 33.61
CA PRO A 48 -22.52 11.86 33.87
C PRO A 48 -23.17 11.22 32.63
N PHE A 49 -23.56 12.04 31.65
CA PHE A 49 -24.29 11.58 30.46
C PHE A 49 -23.41 10.96 29.37
N LEU A 50 -22.08 10.98 29.55
CA LEU A 50 -21.16 10.28 28.65
C LEU A 50 -20.97 8.82 29.02
N ARG A 51 -21.19 8.46 30.28
CA ARG A 51 -21.08 7.08 30.78
C ARG A 51 -22.26 6.20 30.40
N THR A 52 -23.31 6.76 29.79
CA THR A 52 -24.56 6.06 29.50
C THR A 52 -24.61 5.38 28.13
N ASN A 53 -23.60 5.52 27.27
CA ASN A 53 -23.66 4.95 25.91
C ASN A 53 -22.30 4.48 25.40
N ASN A 54 -22.03 3.19 25.58
CA ASN A 54 -20.85 2.51 25.04
C ASN A 54 -21.09 2.06 23.58
N HIS A 55 -21.38 3.02 22.70
CA HIS A 55 -21.76 2.77 21.30
C HIS A 55 -21.00 3.69 20.34
N LEU A 56 -20.97 3.31 19.06
CA LEU A 56 -20.30 4.05 17.97
C LEU A 56 -20.70 5.54 17.89
N TYR A 57 -21.97 5.82 18.22
CA TYR A 57 -22.58 7.15 18.15
C TYR A 57 -22.78 7.78 19.53
N SER A 58 -21.93 7.44 20.49
CA SER A 58 -21.95 8.05 21.82
C SER A 58 -21.71 9.57 21.75
N ASN A 59 -22.11 10.29 22.78
CA ASN A 59 -21.78 11.71 22.91
C ASN A 59 -20.24 11.94 22.93
N ALA A 60 -19.45 10.91 23.30
CA ALA A 60 -17.99 10.97 23.27
C ALA A 60 -17.44 11.03 21.85
N ALA A 61 -18.15 10.44 20.87
CA ALA A 61 -17.77 10.46 19.46
C ALA A 61 -17.73 11.88 18.88
N ILE A 62 -18.58 12.80 19.38
CA ILE A 62 -18.59 14.21 18.93
C ILE A 62 -17.27 14.88 19.30
N TYR A 63 -16.82 14.73 20.55
CA TYR A 63 -15.56 15.32 21.00
C TYR A 63 -14.36 14.68 20.30
N LEU A 64 -14.37 13.37 20.09
CA LEU A 64 -13.31 12.68 19.34
C LEU A 64 -13.19 13.22 17.91
N ARG A 65 -14.31 13.43 17.21
CA ARG A 65 -14.31 14.03 15.86
C ARG A 65 -13.70 15.44 15.90
N GLU A 66 -14.06 16.25 16.88
CA GLU A 66 -13.51 17.61 17.01
C GLU A 66 -12.00 17.62 17.33
N ILE A 67 -11.53 16.69 18.16
CA ILE A 67 -10.10 16.51 18.47
C ILE A 67 -9.31 16.17 17.21
N VAL A 68 -9.85 15.31 16.36
CA VAL A 68 -9.26 14.94 15.07
C VAL A 68 -9.30 16.13 14.10
N HIS A 69 -10.42 16.84 14.01
CA HIS A 69 -10.59 18.00 13.14
C HIS A 69 -9.59 19.13 13.46
N THR A 70 -9.30 19.34 14.75
CA THR A 70 -8.33 20.35 15.22
C THR A 70 -6.86 19.97 15.01
N ARG A 71 -6.57 18.84 14.34
CA ARG A 71 -5.22 18.36 14.03
C ARG A 71 -4.34 18.19 15.28
N THR A 72 -4.95 17.70 16.36
CA THR A 72 -4.24 17.40 17.63
C THR A 72 -3.19 16.31 17.45
N ALA A 73 -1.96 16.52 17.91
CA ALA A 73 -0.84 15.58 17.73
C ALA A 73 -1.24 14.08 17.87
N PRO A 74 -0.85 13.19 16.93
CA PRO A 74 -1.41 11.84 16.86
C PRO A 74 -1.31 11.00 18.13
N GLY A 75 -0.17 11.08 18.83
CA GLY A 75 0.00 10.37 20.10
C GLY A 75 -1.03 10.78 21.16
N VAL A 76 -1.41 12.05 21.20
CA VAL A 76 -2.45 12.52 22.14
C VAL A 76 -3.81 11.98 21.78
N VAL A 77 -4.15 11.88 20.49
CA VAL A 77 -5.43 11.31 20.05
C VAL A 77 -5.52 9.83 20.41
N VAL A 78 -4.45 9.07 20.15
CA VAL A 78 -4.36 7.65 20.51
C VAL A 78 -4.49 7.44 22.02
N ASP A 79 -3.78 8.24 22.83
CA ASP A 79 -3.88 8.20 24.29
C ASP A 79 -5.33 8.45 24.76
N VAL A 80 -6.01 9.43 24.17
CA VAL A 80 -7.41 9.74 24.49
C VAL A 80 -8.34 8.61 24.10
N CYS A 81 -8.15 8.00 22.93
CA CYS A 81 -8.95 6.86 22.50
C CYS A 81 -8.81 5.68 23.45
N HIS A 82 -7.59 5.33 23.85
CA HIS A 82 -7.36 4.26 24.82
C HIS A 82 -7.98 4.59 26.18
N HIS A 83 -7.82 5.82 26.66
CA HIS A 83 -8.41 6.21 27.93
C HIS A 83 -9.96 6.12 27.92
N LEU A 84 -10.61 6.49 26.82
CA LEU A 84 -12.07 6.33 26.67
C LEU A 84 -12.52 4.86 26.60
N GLN A 85 -11.67 3.96 26.08
CA GLN A 85 -11.92 2.53 26.06
C GLN A 85 -11.75 1.90 27.45
N GLU A 86 -10.67 2.26 28.16
CA GLU A 86 -10.36 1.78 29.52
C GLU A 86 -11.44 2.18 30.54
N GLU A 87 -11.93 3.41 30.46
CA GLU A 87 -13.02 3.92 31.30
C GLU A 87 -14.41 3.36 30.89
N GLY A 88 -14.48 2.53 29.84
CA GLY A 88 -15.73 1.94 29.36
C GLY A 88 -16.71 2.95 28.75
N ILE A 89 -16.25 4.15 28.44
CA ILE A 89 -17.08 5.26 27.92
C ILE A 89 -17.36 5.06 26.44
N ASN A 90 -16.34 4.65 25.67
CA ASN A 90 -16.50 4.32 24.26
C ASN A 90 -15.49 3.26 23.82
N GLN A 91 -15.92 2.01 23.74
CA GLN A 91 -15.12 0.90 23.23
C GLN A 91 -14.70 1.08 21.76
N PHE A 92 -15.45 1.88 20.99
CA PHE A 92 -15.21 2.15 19.57
C PHE A 92 -14.43 3.45 19.33
N ALA A 93 -13.78 4.03 20.36
CA ALA A 93 -13.09 5.31 20.24
C ALA A 93 -12.04 5.33 19.12
N LEU A 94 -11.26 4.25 18.97
CA LEU A 94 -10.26 4.13 17.89
C LEU A 94 -10.93 4.07 16.51
N GLN A 95 -12.02 3.30 16.37
CA GLN A 95 -12.77 3.19 15.11
C GLN A 95 -13.38 4.53 14.68
N VAL A 96 -13.99 5.26 15.62
CA VAL A 96 -14.55 6.60 15.36
C VAL A 96 -13.45 7.58 14.94
N ALA A 97 -12.31 7.56 15.63
CA ALA A 97 -11.17 8.41 15.30
C ALA A 97 -10.63 8.06 13.91
N LEU A 98 -10.46 6.78 13.60
CA LEU A 98 -9.96 6.30 12.31
C LEU A 98 -10.86 6.71 11.15
N GLU A 99 -12.18 6.50 11.27
CA GLU A 99 -13.16 6.90 10.24
C GLU A 99 -13.07 8.40 9.95
N HIS A 100 -13.02 9.24 10.99
CA HIS A 100 -12.96 10.69 10.79
C HIS A 100 -11.60 11.13 10.23
N THR A 101 -10.52 10.50 10.67
CA THR A 101 -9.16 10.73 10.18
C THR A 101 -9.04 10.44 8.68
N LEU A 102 -9.65 9.36 8.21
CA LEU A 102 -9.69 9.01 6.78
C LEU A 102 -10.49 10.02 5.97
N ARG A 103 -11.66 10.48 6.47
CA ARG A 103 -12.46 11.53 5.81
C ARG A 103 -11.70 12.86 5.68
N GLU A 104 -10.91 13.21 6.69
CA GLU A 104 -10.06 14.41 6.73
C GLU A 104 -8.70 14.21 6.02
N ARG A 105 -8.47 13.02 5.43
CA ARG A 105 -7.24 12.62 4.73
C ARG A 105 -5.98 12.85 5.56
N TRP A 106 -6.04 12.54 6.84
CA TRP A 106 -4.91 12.70 7.75
C TRP A 106 -4.15 11.39 7.96
N GLU A 107 -3.32 11.06 6.98
CA GLU A 107 -2.60 9.78 6.94
C GLU A 107 -1.75 9.51 8.20
N GLU A 108 -1.04 10.52 8.72
CA GLU A 108 -0.17 10.36 9.89
C GLU A 108 -0.92 9.82 11.12
N LEU A 109 -2.12 10.35 11.40
CA LEU A 109 -2.94 9.85 12.49
C LEU A 109 -3.55 8.48 12.17
N ALA A 110 -3.93 8.22 10.93
CA ALA A 110 -4.51 6.93 10.54
C ALA A 110 -3.53 5.78 10.83
N TRP A 111 -2.24 5.99 10.52
CA TRP A 111 -1.17 5.02 10.81
C TRP A 111 -0.78 4.96 12.27
N ALA A 112 -0.92 6.07 13.01
CA ALA A 112 -0.73 6.06 14.45
C ALA A 112 -1.80 5.22 15.17
N ILE A 113 -3.04 5.25 14.67
CA ILE A 113 -4.17 4.47 15.20
C ILE A 113 -4.08 2.99 14.78
N ALA A 114 -3.78 2.71 13.51
CA ALA A 114 -3.82 1.36 12.98
C ALA A 114 -2.47 0.64 13.15
N GLN A 115 -2.20 0.15 14.37
CA GLN A 115 -0.95 -0.58 14.67
C GLN A 115 -1.14 -2.10 14.75
N GLU A 116 -2.34 -2.55 15.10
CA GLU A 116 -2.65 -3.97 15.19
C GLU A 116 -3.24 -4.51 13.87
N PRO A 117 -3.08 -5.82 13.58
CA PRO A 117 -3.62 -6.43 12.36
C PRO A 117 -5.12 -6.18 12.17
N ALA A 118 -5.91 -6.22 13.25
CA ALA A 118 -7.36 -5.98 13.20
C ALA A 118 -7.67 -4.53 12.76
N GLN A 119 -6.96 -3.56 13.33
CA GLN A 119 -7.13 -2.14 13.02
C GLN A 119 -6.66 -1.81 11.60
N LEU A 120 -5.61 -2.47 11.10
CA LEU A 120 -5.14 -2.32 9.73
C LEU A 120 -6.18 -2.81 8.71
N LEU A 121 -6.82 -3.96 8.99
CA LEU A 121 -7.90 -4.47 8.14
C LEU A 121 -9.15 -3.59 8.21
N GLU A 122 -9.48 -3.08 9.39
CA GLU A 122 -10.56 -2.10 9.56
C GLU A 122 -10.29 -0.81 8.79
N CYS A 123 -9.04 -0.31 8.80
CA CYS A 123 -8.63 0.83 8.00
C CYS A 123 -8.92 0.59 6.50
N VAL A 124 -8.57 -0.59 5.97
CA VAL A 124 -8.86 -0.94 4.57
C VAL A 124 -10.37 -0.96 4.32
N GLN A 125 -11.14 -1.58 5.22
CA GLN A 125 -12.59 -1.66 5.09
C GLN A 125 -13.24 -0.28 5.07
N LEU A 126 -12.82 0.63 5.97
CA LEU A 126 -13.32 2.00 6.04
C LEU A 126 -12.93 2.82 4.80
N MET A 127 -11.69 2.69 4.31
CA MET A 127 -11.27 3.34 3.07
C MET A 127 -12.20 2.96 1.90
N LEU A 128 -12.46 1.65 1.74
CA LEU A 128 -13.35 1.14 0.69
C LEU A 128 -14.79 1.65 0.85
N GLN A 129 -15.31 1.72 2.08
CA GLN A 129 -16.64 2.28 2.37
C GLN A 129 -16.73 3.77 2.03
N LEU A 130 -15.64 4.52 2.20
CA LEU A 130 -15.54 5.93 1.82
C LEU A 130 -15.31 6.14 0.32
N GLY A 131 -15.23 5.06 -0.48
CA GLY A 131 -15.03 5.11 -1.91
C GLY A 131 -13.56 5.32 -2.34
N GLU A 132 -12.61 5.23 -1.40
CA GLU A 132 -11.18 5.32 -1.69
C GLU A 132 -10.53 3.94 -1.57
N ALA A 133 -10.03 3.39 -2.68
CA ALA A 133 -9.28 2.13 -2.63
C ALA A 133 -7.85 2.38 -2.11
N PRO A 134 -7.31 1.51 -1.22
CA PRO A 134 -5.94 1.66 -0.76
C PRO A 134 -4.96 1.50 -1.93
N SER A 135 -4.00 2.43 -2.03
CA SER A 135 -2.99 2.39 -3.09
C SER A 135 -2.01 1.23 -2.88
N LEU A 136 -1.28 0.85 -3.95
CA LEU A 136 -0.20 -0.12 -3.86
C LEU A 136 0.86 0.27 -2.82
N VAL A 137 1.18 1.58 -2.71
CA VAL A 137 2.13 2.10 -1.72
C VAL A 137 1.58 1.95 -0.30
N THR A 138 0.30 2.27 -0.09
CA THR A 138 -0.40 2.14 1.20
C THR A 138 -0.38 0.68 1.68
N LEU A 139 -0.76 -0.26 0.81
CA LEU A 139 -0.77 -1.68 1.10
C LEU A 139 0.63 -2.20 1.45
N ARG A 140 1.62 -1.89 0.62
CA ARG A 140 3.00 -2.37 0.78
C ARG A 140 3.72 -1.79 2.00
N THR A 141 3.41 -0.55 2.37
CA THR A 141 4.21 0.20 3.36
C THR A 141 3.59 0.16 4.75
N HIS A 142 2.27 0.17 4.86
CA HIS A 142 1.58 0.31 6.15
C HIS A 142 0.76 -0.91 6.53
N ILE A 143 -0.01 -1.48 5.59
CA ILE A 143 -0.99 -2.52 5.91
C ILE A 143 -0.35 -3.90 5.98
N ILE A 144 0.22 -4.38 4.88
CA ILE A 144 0.72 -5.75 4.75
C ILE A 144 1.88 -6.05 5.73
N PRO A 145 2.82 -5.13 6.01
CA PRO A 145 3.86 -5.38 7.00
C PRO A 145 3.35 -5.67 8.41
N GLY A 146 2.15 -5.20 8.77
CA GLY A 146 1.52 -5.48 10.06
C GLY A 146 0.75 -6.80 10.10
N LEU A 147 0.66 -7.55 8.99
CA LEU A 147 -0.02 -8.84 8.92
C LEU A 147 0.94 -10.01 9.15
N SER A 148 0.40 -11.18 9.51
CA SER A 148 1.18 -12.41 9.59
C SER A 148 1.51 -12.94 8.19
N LEU A 149 2.78 -12.87 7.81
CA LEU A 149 3.27 -13.28 6.49
C LEU A 149 3.72 -14.76 6.43
N SER A 150 3.67 -15.48 7.55
CA SER A 150 3.99 -16.93 7.61
C SER A 150 3.08 -17.75 6.70
N GLN A 151 1.85 -17.28 6.46
CA GLN A 151 0.88 -17.89 5.57
C GLN A 151 0.31 -16.83 4.62
N PRO A 152 0.98 -16.56 3.48
CA PRO A 152 0.57 -15.49 2.55
C PRO A 152 -0.87 -15.61 2.06
N HIS A 153 -1.36 -16.83 1.81
CA HIS A 153 -2.73 -17.06 1.37
C HIS A 153 -3.76 -16.65 2.42
N LEU A 154 -3.46 -16.85 3.71
CA LEU A 154 -4.33 -16.38 4.79
C LEU A 154 -4.34 -14.85 4.85
N ALA A 155 -3.18 -14.21 4.71
CA ALA A 155 -3.09 -12.75 4.64
C ALA A 155 -3.88 -12.19 3.44
N LEU A 156 -3.78 -12.83 2.27
CA LEU A 156 -4.57 -12.48 1.08
C LEU A 156 -6.07 -12.62 1.36
N GLN A 157 -6.51 -13.73 1.97
CA GLN A 157 -7.90 -13.95 2.32
C GLN A 157 -8.42 -12.92 3.33
N MET A 158 -7.61 -12.56 4.34
CA MET A 158 -7.95 -11.51 5.30
C MET A 158 -8.17 -10.16 4.60
N LEU A 159 -7.30 -9.80 3.66
CA LEU A 159 -7.48 -8.60 2.84
C LEU A 159 -8.73 -8.69 1.97
N GLN A 160 -9.01 -9.83 1.35
CA GLN A 160 -10.23 -10.02 0.56
C GLN A 160 -11.51 -9.91 1.39
N ASN A 161 -11.50 -10.38 2.63
CA ASN A 161 -12.64 -10.27 3.54
C ASN A 161 -12.99 -8.81 3.89
N THR A 162 -12.08 -7.86 3.70
CA THR A 162 -12.38 -6.41 3.84
C THR A 162 -13.14 -5.82 2.65
N GLY A 163 -13.30 -6.58 1.56
CA GLY A 163 -13.86 -6.14 0.29
C GLY A 163 -12.81 -5.77 -0.77
N LEU A 164 -11.52 -5.83 -0.45
CA LEU A 164 -10.45 -5.58 -1.41
C LEU A 164 -10.37 -6.71 -2.45
N SER A 165 -10.20 -6.34 -3.72
CA SER A 165 -10.04 -7.35 -4.77
C SER A 165 -8.75 -8.16 -4.60
N ALA A 166 -8.79 -9.44 -4.99
CA ALA A 166 -7.62 -10.32 -4.93
C ALA A 166 -6.43 -9.75 -5.73
N THR A 167 -6.71 -9.17 -6.89
CA THR A 167 -5.71 -8.59 -7.80
C THR A 167 -5.01 -7.38 -7.20
N ALA A 168 -5.76 -6.51 -6.50
CA ALA A 168 -5.19 -5.36 -5.82
C ALA A 168 -4.30 -5.76 -4.62
N ALA A 169 -4.61 -6.87 -3.94
CA ALA A 169 -3.89 -7.33 -2.75
C ALA A 169 -2.67 -8.23 -3.08
N ALA A 170 -2.73 -9.06 -4.12
CA ALA A 170 -1.75 -10.11 -4.35
C ALA A 170 -0.36 -9.57 -4.74
N THR A 171 -0.30 -8.58 -5.65
CA THR A 171 0.96 -7.94 -6.06
C THR A 171 1.69 -7.27 -4.89
N PRO A 172 1.08 -6.36 -4.10
CA PRO A 172 1.78 -5.74 -2.98
C PRO A 172 2.15 -6.75 -1.88
N LEU A 173 1.36 -7.82 -1.69
CA LEU A 173 1.72 -8.90 -0.76
C LEU A 173 3.01 -9.60 -1.19
N LEU A 174 3.10 -9.98 -2.47
CA LEU A 174 4.32 -10.56 -3.03
C LEU A 174 5.52 -9.62 -2.85
N MET A 175 5.35 -8.32 -3.12
CA MET A 175 6.42 -7.34 -2.93
C MET A 175 6.92 -7.32 -1.48
N VAL A 176 6.03 -7.35 -0.49
CA VAL A 176 6.45 -7.38 0.93
C VAL A 176 7.17 -8.69 1.28
N LEU A 177 6.73 -9.84 0.76
CA LEU A 177 7.44 -11.12 0.95
C LEU A 177 8.88 -11.06 0.43
N VAL A 178 9.07 -10.53 -0.79
CA VAL A 178 10.40 -10.37 -1.39
C VAL A 178 11.24 -9.39 -0.58
N LYS A 179 10.68 -8.24 -0.19
CA LYS A 179 11.38 -7.23 0.62
C LYS A 179 11.85 -7.79 1.97
N ASN A 180 11.07 -8.67 2.58
CA ASN A 180 11.39 -9.33 3.86
C ASN A 180 12.26 -10.59 3.68
N ASN A 181 12.80 -10.85 2.48
CA ASN A 181 13.62 -12.02 2.15
C ASN A 181 12.91 -13.37 2.40
N MET A 182 11.57 -13.39 2.35
CA MET A 182 10.72 -14.57 2.51
C MET A 182 10.53 -15.30 1.17
N MET A 183 11.66 -15.67 0.54
CA MET A 183 11.68 -16.14 -0.86
C MET A 183 10.95 -17.47 -1.07
N GLU A 184 10.99 -18.38 -0.09
CA GLU A 184 10.26 -19.65 -0.17
C GLU A 184 8.75 -19.42 -0.18
N GLN A 185 8.27 -18.55 0.71
CA GLN A 185 6.87 -18.15 0.79
C GLN A 185 6.43 -17.41 -0.46
N ALA A 186 7.26 -16.51 -1.00
CA ALA A 186 7.00 -15.78 -2.24
C ALA A 186 6.84 -16.74 -3.44
N ILE A 187 7.77 -17.67 -3.62
CA ILE A 187 7.71 -18.66 -4.71
C ILE A 187 6.48 -19.57 -4.56
N LYS A 188 6.21 -20.05 -3.35
CA LYS A 188 5.03 -20.88 -3.08
C LYS A 188 3.74 -20.11 -3.38
N PHE A 189 3.67 -18.86 -2.93
CA PHE A 189 2.52 -17.98 -3.17
C PHE A 189 2.24 -17.79 -4.67
N VAL A 190 3.25 -17.48 -5.49
CA VAL A 190 3.08 -17.32 -6.95
C VAL A 190 2.64 -18.61 -7.64
N LYS A 191 3.11 -19.77 -7.18
CA LYS A 191 2.71 -21.06 -7.78
C LYS A 191 1.26 -21.44 -7.49
N GLU A 192 0.79 -21.14 -6.28
CA GLU A 192 -0.53 -21.56 -5.79
C GLU A 192 -1.63 -20.53 -6.10
N THR A 193 -1.26 -19.26 -6.21
CA THR A 193 -2.18 -18.16 -6.52
C THR A 193 -2.60 -18.24 -7.98
N LYS A 194 -3.90 -18.04 -8.26
CA LYS A 194 -4.44 -17.97 -9.64
C LYS A 194 -4.79 -16.55 -10.08
N VAL A 195 -4.42 -15.58 -9.25
CA VAL A 195 -4.73 -14.17 -9.43
C VAL A 195 -3.65 -13.55 -10.31
N PRO A 196 -4.00 -12.73 -11.31
CA PRO A 196 -3.00 -12.05 -12.12
C PRO A 196 -2.12 -11.14 -11.24
N LEU A 197 -0.81 -11.23 -11.46
CA LEU A 197 0.21 -10.46 -10.75
C LEU A 197 0.87 -9.49 -11.72
N ASN A 198 1.13 -8.25 -11.25
CA ASN A 198 1.82 -7.27 -12.09
C ASN A 198 3.34 -7.43 -11.97
N VAL A 199 3.96 -7.97 -13.02
CA VAL A 199 5.41 -8.18 -13.07
C VAL A 199 6.17 -6.85 -12.96
N GLY A 200 5.74 -5.81 -13.67
CA GLY A 200 6.38 -4.50 -13.68
C GLY A 200 6.49 -3.87 -12.30
N ASP A 201 5.40 -3.91 -11.51
CA ASP A 201 5.41 -3.40 -10.15
C ASP A 201 6.38 -4.18 -9.24
N THR A 202 6.48 -5.50 -9.43
CA THR A 202 7.36 -6.37 -8.63
C THR A 202 8.85 -6.20 -8.95
N LEU A 203 9.22 -5.78 -10.17
CA LEU A 203 10.63 -5.57 -10.57
C LEU A 203 11.35 -4.59 -9.63
N SER A 204 10.63 -3.56 -9.18
CA SER A 204 11.15 -2.55 -8.23
C SER A 204 11.62 -3.15 -6.90
N THR A 205 11.14 -4.34 -6.55
CA THR A 205 11.47 -5.04 -5.30
C THR A 205 12.40 -6.23 -5.52
N LEU A 206 12.31 -6.89 -6.68
CA LEU A 206 13.20 -8.00 -7.05
C LEU A 206 14.65 -7.53 -7.25
N ALA A 207 14.85 -6.41 -7.95
CA ALA A 207 16.18 -5.91 -8.27
C ALA A 207 17.02 -5.58 -7.01
N PRO A 208 16.51 -4.86 -5.99
CA PRO A 208 17.25 -4.68 -4.75
C PRO A 208 17.51 -5.98 -3.97
N ALA A 209 16.57 -6.94 -4.00
CA ALA A 209 16.67 -8.21 -3.28
C ALA A 209 17.61 -9.23 -3.95
N TRP A 210 18.07 -8.95 -5.18
CA TRP A 210 18.98 -9.78 -5.96
C TRP A 210 20.18 -10.29 -5.15
N HIS A 211 20.85 -9.40 -4.43
CA HIS A 211 22.11 -9.69 -3.74
C HIS A 211 21.94 -10.72 -2.62
N SER A 212 20.75 -10.80 -2.02
CA SER A 212 20.48 -11.72 -0.92
C SER A 212 20.25 -13.14 -1.43
N ASN A 213 19.55 -13.31 -2.56
CA ASN A 213 19.25 -14.62 -3.10
C ASN A 213 19.11 -14.63 -4.64
N PRO A 214 20.24 -14.58 -5.38
CA PRO A 214 20.25 -14.48 -6.84
C PRO A 214 19.40 -15.54 -7.55
N LYS A 215 19.58 -16.81 -7.16
CA LYS A 215 18.92 -17.95 -7.83
C LYS A 215 17.42 -17.93 -7.61
N SER A 216 16.97 -17.68 -6.37
CA SER A 216 15.54 -17.61 -6.08
C SER A 216 14.87 -16.40 -6.74
N ILE A 217 15.58 -15.27 -6.88
CA ILE A 217 15.05 -14.08 -7.55
C ILE A 217 14.87 -14.32 -9.06
N ILE A 218 15.84 -14.92 -9.76
CA ILE A 218 15.64 -15.30 -11.18
C ILE A 218 14.51 -16.31 -11.32
N SER A 219 14.48 -17.33 -10.47
CA SER A 219 13.41 -18.34 -10.50
C SER A 219 12.03 -17.71 -10.29
N LEU A 220 11.91 -16.75 -9.37
CA LEU A 220 10.67 -16.01 -9.13
C LEU A 220 10.29 -15.13 -10.32
N LEU A 221 11.25 -14.42 -10.91
CA LEU A 221 11.02 -13.62 -12.13
C LEU A 221 10.50 -14.50 -13.28
N ALA A 222 11.11 -15.66 -13.50
CA ALA A 222 10.66 -16.63 -14.50
C ALA A 222 9.22 -17.10 -14.23
N LEU A 223 8.90 -17.42 -12.97
CA LEU A 223 7.53 -17.82 -12.58
C LEU A 223 6.53 -16.70 -12.85
N LEU A 224 6.88 -15.45 -12.57
CA LEU A 224 6.04 -14.29 -12.80
C LEU A 224 5.79 -14.03 -14.30
N MET A 225 6.82 -14.18 -15.14
CA MET A 225 6.69 -14.03 -16.60
C MET A 225 5.74 -15.05 -17.23
N HIS A 226 5.65 -16.24 -16.65
CA HIS A 226 4.74 -17.30 -17.10
C HIS A 226 3.41 -17.31 -16.32
N HIS A 227 3.24 -16.42 -15.35
CA HIS A 227 2.07 -16.42 -14.50
C HIS A 227 0.84 -15.89 -15.24
N GLY A 228 -0.21 -16.70 -15.30
CA GLY A 228 -1.47 -16.32 -15.96
C GLY A 228 -1.41 -16.27 -17.49
N GLN A 229 -0.31 -16.70 -18.11
CA GLN A 229 -0.22 -16.82 -19.56
C GLN A 229 -0.85 -18.13 -20.04
N GLU A 230 -1.68 -18.05 -21.08
CA GLU A 230 -2.04 -19.25 -21.84
C GLU A 230 -0.80 -19.76 -22.56
N PRO A 231 -0.60 -21.09 -22.66
CA PRO A 231 0.60 -21.72 -23.23
C PRO A 231 0.85 -21.35 -24.71
N SER A 232 -0.11 -20.69 -25.37
CA SER A 232 -0.05 -20.20 -26.75
C SER A 232 0.32 -18.71 -26.88
N SER A 233 0.26 -17.93 -25.79
CA SER A 233 0.57 -16.50 -25.81
C SER A 233 2.09 -16.29 -25.79
N LYS A 234 2.64 -15.69 -26.85
CA LYS A 234 4.04 -15.24 -26.83
C LYS A 234 4.11 -14.01 -25.94
N ASN A 235 4.79 -14.13 -24.79
CA ASN A 235 5.15 -12.97 -23.99
C ASN A 235 6.06 -12.07 -24.83
N THR A 236 5.58 -10.88 -25.17
CA THR A 236 6.33 -9.89 -25.96
C THR A 236 7.03 -8.87 -25.08
N ASP A 237 6.74 -8.88 -23.77
CA ASP A 237 7.29 -7.91 -22.84
C ASP A 237 8.73 -8.29 -22.46
N ASP A 238 9.63 -7.32 -22.57
CA ASP A 238 11.05 -7.46 -22.23
C ASP A 238 11.30 -7.35 -20.70
N TRP A 239 10.69 -8.26 -19.94
CA TRP A 239 10.84 -8.28 -18.48
C TRP A 239 12.29 -8.54 -18.04
N GLY A 240 13.06 -9.32 -18.80
CA GLY A 240 14.47 -9.56 -18.53
C GLY A 240 15.31 -8.29 -18.70
N GLY A 241 15.12 -7.54 -19.79
CA GLY A 241 15.78 -6.26 -19.99
C GLY A 241 15.40 -5.22 -18.94
N GLN A 242 14.11 -5.10 -18.63
CA GLN A 242 13.63 -4.19 -17.57
C GLN A 242 14.19 -4.57 -16.18
N PHE A 243 14.29 -5.86 -15.86
CA PHE A 243 14.91 -6.32 -14.62
C PHE A 243 16.39 -5.92 -14.54
N LEU A 244 17.16 -6.12 -15.63
CA LEU A 244 18.58 -5.74 -15.68
C LEU A 244 18.79 -4.23 -15.55
N LEU A 245 17.97 -3.43 -16.24
CA LEU A 245 18.00 -1.97 -16.13
C LEU A 245 17.65 -1.51 -14.69
N SER A 246 16.64 -2.12 -14.08
CA SER A 246 16.27 -1.87 -12.69
C SER A 246 17.41 -2.22 -11.73
N LEU A 247 18.10 -3.35 -11.97
CA LEU A 247 19.25 -3.79 -11.18
C LEU A 247 20.40 -2.78 -11.23
N VAL A 248 20.73 -2.26 -12.41
CA VAL A 248 21.78 -1.22 -12.57
C VAL A 248 21.38 0.09 -11.90
N ALA A 249 20.09 0.44 -11.89
CA ALA A 249 19.58 1.62 -11.21
C ALA A 249 19.60 1.49 -9.67
N THR A 250 19.75 0.29 -9.11
CA THR A 250 19.79 0.11 -7.64
C THR A 250 21.11 0.60 -7.04
N ARG A 251 21.03 1.14 -5.80
CA ARG A 251 22.21 1.57 -5.03
C ARG A 251 23.19 0.43 -4.70
N ALA A 252 22.72 -0.82 -4.72
CA ALA A 252 23.56 -1.98 -4.46
C ALA A 252 24.56 -2.25 -5.60
N GLY A 253 24.27 -1.74 -6.81
CA GLY A 253 25.12 -1.84 -7.98
C GLY A 253 25.25 -3.26 -8.54
N LEU A 254 25.96 -3.39 -9.66
CA LEU A 254 26.33 -4.67 -10.26
C LEU A 254 27.85 -4.79 -10.27
N ALA A 255 28.39 -5.87 -9.71
CA ALA A 255 29.81 -6.15 -9.74
C ALA A 255 30.16 -7.05 -10.94
N VAL A 256 31.37 -6.89 -11.50
CA VAL A 256 31.83 -7.64 -12.69
C VAL A 256 31.70 -9.16 -12.50
N HIS A 257 32.05 -9.66 -11.31
CA HIS A 257 32.00 -11.09 -11.00
C HIS A 257 30.56 -11.65 -10.88
N HIS A 258 29.55 -10.79 -10.72
CA HIS A 258 28.14 -11.20 -10.69
C HIS A 258 27.50 -11.30 -12.07
N ILE A 259 28.11 -10.69 -13.10
CA ILE A 259 27.52 -10.62 -14.45
C ILE A 259 27.39 -12.02 -15.07
N HIS A 260 28.46 -12.79 -15.15
CA HIS A 260 28.41 -14.09 -15.80
C HIS A 260 27.42 -15.06 -15.12
N PRO A 261 27.41 -15.22 -13.77
CA PRO A 261 26.41 -16.04 -13.09
C PRO A 261 24.97 -15.58 -13.30
N LEU A 262 24.73 -14.25 -13.32
CA LEU A 262 23.41 -13.67 -13.58
C LEU A 262 22.89 -14.09 -14.97
N PHE A 263 23.68 -13.89 -16.01
CA PHE A 263 23.30 -14.21 -17.39
C PHE A 263 23.12 -15.72 -17.61
N GLN A 264 23.93 -16.56 -16.93
CA GLN A 264 23.74 -18.01 -16.94
C GLN A 264 22.39 -18.43 -16.33
N GLU A 265 22.01 -17.85 -15.18
CA GLU A 265 20.72 -18.16 -14.55
C GLU A 265 19.55 -17.63 -15.38
N LEU A 266 19.64 -16.42 -15.96
CA LEU A 266 18.63 -15.90 -16.89
C LEU A 266 18.40 -16.86 -18.06
N ARG A 267 19.49 -17.30 -18.71
CA ARG A 267 19.43 -18.26 -19.82
C ARG A 267 18.81 -19.59 -19.41
N LYS A 268 19.23 -20.12 -18.25
CA LYS A 268 18.71 -21.39 -17.71
C LYS A 268 17.21 -21.36 -17.48
N HIS A 269 16.68 -20.20 -17.11
CA HIS A 269 15.25 -19.97 -16.91
C HIS A 269 14.52 -19.45 -18.16
N GLY A 270 15.20 -19.37 -19.32
CA GLY A 270 14.59 -18.94 -20.58
C GLY A 270 14.25 -17.44 -20.64
N ILE A 271 14.80 -16.63 -19.74
CA ILE A 271 14.51 -15.19 -19.68
C ILE A 271 15.33 -14.46 -20.76
N GLY A 272 14.63 -13.88 -21.73
CA GLY A 272 15.20 -13.11 -22.81
C GLY A 272 15.44 -11.64 -22.47
N VAL A 273 16.28 -10.99 -23.27
CA VAL A 273 16.54 -9.53 -23.24
C VAL A 273 16.42 -8.99 -24.66
N SER A 274 15.68 -7.90 -24.84
CA SER A 274 15.57 -7.20 -26.13
C SER A 274 16.88 -6.51 -26.51
N GLU A 275 17.12 -6.27 -27.81
CA GLU A 275 18.26 -5.49 -28.28
C GLU A 275 18.19 -4.05 -27.74
N HIS A 276 16.99 -3.47 -27.68
CA HIS A 276 16.79 -2.13 -27.12
C HIS A 276 17.27 -2.02 -25.67
N SER A 277 16.85 -2.93 -24.79
CA SER A 277 17.28 -2.91 -23.39
C SER A 277 18.76 -3.26 -23.24
N ALA A 278 19.30 -4.15 -24.08
CA ALA A 278 20.72 -4.46 -24.11
C ALA A 278 21.57 -3.22 -24.43
N ASP A 279 21.16 -2.44 -25.43
CA ASP A 279 21.82 -1.19 -25.81
C ASP A 279 21.75 -0.14 -24.70
N LEU A 280 20.59 0.02 -24.06
CA LEU A 280 20.43 0.93 -22.93
C LEU A 280 21.30 0.50 -21.74
N LEU A 281 21.35 -0.79 -21.43
CA LEU A 281 22.14 -1.36 -20.35
C LEU A 281 23.62 -1.06 -20.57
N VAL A 282 24.14 -1.30 -21.77
CA VAL A 282 25.54 -1.01 -22.12
C VAL A 282 25.84 0.50 -21.99
N LYS A 283 24.92 1.38 -22.39
CA LYS A 283 25.13 2.84 -22.28
C LYS A 283 25.20 3.35 -20.83
N GLN A 284 24.51 2.69 -19.89
CA GLN A 284 24.43 3.11 -18.49
C GLN A 284 25.57 2.57 -17.60
N LEU A 285 26.33 1.58 -18.07
CA LEU A 285 27.36 0.91 -17.29
C LEU A 285 28.74 1.56 -17.40
N SER A 286 29.61 1.31 -16.42
CA SER A 286 31.04 1.67 -16.49
C SER A 286 31.81 0.75 -17.44
N GLN A 287 32.93 1.20 -18.00
CA GLN A 287 33.74 0.44 -18.99
C GLN A 287 34.02 -1.04 -18.60
N PRO A 288 34.42 -1.37 -17.35
CA PRO A 288 34.63 -2.77 -16.96
C PRO A 288 33.34 -3.62 -16.99
N LEU A 289 32.21 -3.04 -16.58
CA LEU A 289 30.91 -3.70 -16.59
C LEU A 289 30.36 -3.80 -18.02
N GLN A 290 30.56 -2.78 -18.85
CA GLN A 290 30.16 -2.81 -20.26
C GLN A 290 30.78 -3.99 -21.00
N LYS A 291 32.09 -4.20 -20.84
CA LYS A 291 32.78 -5.33 -21.47
C LYS A 291 32.19 -6.66 -20.99
N ALA A 292 32.09 -6.84 -19.68
CA ALA A 292 31.55 -8.06 -19.11
C ALA A 292 30.09 -8.32 -19.52
N VAL A 293 29.23 -7.30 -19.61
CA VAL A 293 27.86 -7.44 -20.11
C VAL A 293 27.85 -7.81 -21.60
N LYS A 294 28.62 -7.13 -22.45
CA LYS A 294 28.71 -7.45 -23.88
C LYS A 294 29.16 -8.89 -24.12
N ASP A 295 30.13 -9.37 -23.37
CA ASP A 295 30.64 -10.74 -23.47
C ASP A 295 29.58 -11.80 -23.11
N ASN A 296 28.51 -11.42 -22.38
CA ASN A 296 27.46 -12.32 -21.90
C ASN A 296 26.09 -12.08 -22.55
N LEU A 297 25.85 -10.96 -23.22
CA LEU A 297 24.55 -10.62 -23.84
C LEU A 297 24.08 -11.67 -24.84
N SER A 298 25.01 -12.25 -25.60
CA SER A 298 24.71 -13.33 -26.56
C SER A 298 24.06 -14.57 -25.93
N LEU A 299 24.13 -14.73 -24.61
CA LEU A 299 23.49 -15.83 -23.88
C LEU A 299 21.98 -15.66 -23.73
N VAL A 300 21.46 -14.42 -23.81
CA VAL A 300 20.07 -14.09 -23.45
C VAL A 300 19.36 -13.17 -24.46
N LEU A 301 20.07 -12.65 -25.46
CA LEU A 301 19.47 -11.79 -26.50
C LEU A 301 18.35 -12.53 -27.25
N GLN A 302 17.19 -11.88 -27.35
CA GLN A 302 16.02 -12.37 -28.07
C GLN A 302 15.45 -11.25 -28.96
N PRO A 303 15.84 -11.22 -30.26
CA PRO A 303 15.37 -10.18 -31.20
C PRO A 303 13.85 -10.17 -31.43
N ALA A 304 13.15 -11.24 -31.05
CA ALA A 304 11.70 -11.32 -31.11
C ALA A 304 11.00 -10.37 -30.12
N LEU A 305 11.70 -9.89 -29.09
CA LEU A 305 11.18 -8.95 -28.10
C LEU A 305 11.22 -7.49 -28.57
N ASP A 306 11.95 -7.18 -29.66
CA ASP A 306 12.02 -5.83 -30.24
C ASP A 306 10.85 -5.52 -31.21
N GLN A 307 9.94 -6.47 -31.43
CA GLN A 307 8.77 -6.24 -32.27
C GLN A 307 7.73 -5.42 -31.51
N PRO A 308 7.18 -4.33 -32.08
CA PRO A 308 6.07 -3.62 -31.45
C PRO A 308 4.91 -4.58 -31.21
N PRO A 309 4.17 -4.46 -30.09
CA PRO A 309 3.04 -5.34 -29.80
C PRO A 309 2.13 -5.37 -31.02
N GLN A 310 1.89 -6.57 -31.56
CA GLN A 310 0.93 -6.73 -32.66
C GLN A 310 -0.40 -6.20 -32.14
N GLN A 311 -0.82 -5.04 -32.65
CA GLN A 311 -2.14 -4.50 -32.37
C GLN A 311 -3.15 -5.61 -32.57
N SER A 312 -3.89 -5.92 -31.51
CA SER A 312 -4.96 -6.90 -31.54
C SER A 312 -5.86 -6.61 -32.74
N ILE A 313 -6.21 -7.65 -33.51
CA ILE A 313 -7.05 -7.60 -34.71
C ILE A 313 -8.37 -6.79 -34.51
N SER A 314 -8.79 -6.59 -33.26
CA SER A 314 -9.88 -5.69 -32.85
C SER A 314 -9.70 -4.22 -33.24
N GLU A 315 -8.47 -3.69 -33.33
CA GLU A 315 -8.23 -2.30 -33.77
C GLU A 315 -8.27 -2.14 -35.29
N GLN A 316 -7.90 -3.17 -36.05
CA GLN A 316 -7.97 -3.15 -37.53
C GLN A 316 -9.43 -3.19 -38.04
N LEU A 317 -10.34 -3.83 -37.29
CA LEU A 317 -11.77 -3.82 -37.60
C LEU A 317 -12.44 -2.45 -37.32
N HIS A 318 -11.95 -1.67 -36.35
CA HIS A 318 -12.48 -0.33 -36.08
C HIS A 318 -12.04 0.72 -37.11
N GLN A 319 -10.88 0.55 -37.74
CA GLN A 319 -10.42 1.49 -38.78
C GLN A 319 -11.06 1.24 -40.16
N GLN A 320 -11.53 0.01 -40.45
CA GLN A 320 -12.26 -0.26 -41.69
C GLN A 320 -13.70 0.26 -41.68
N HIS A 321 -14.34 0.42 -40.52
CA HIS A 321 -15.71 0.95 -40.46
C HIS A 321 -15.83 2.49 -40.55
N HIS A 322 -14.73 3.24 -40.40
CA HIS A 322 -14.76 4.70 -40.52
C HIS A 322 -14.43 5.26 -41.91
N SER A 323 -14.16 4.40 -42.91
CA SER A 323 -13.82 4.85 -44.28
C SER A 323 -14.98 4.82 -45.29
N THR A 324 -16.21 4.56 -44.86
CA THR A 324 -17.39 4.55 -45.75
C THR A 324 -18.54 5.39 -45.19
N LEU A 325 -18.38 6.71 -45.18
CA LEU A 325 -19.51 7.64 -45.17
C LEU A 325 -19.33 8.62 -46.34
N PRO A 326 -20.25 8.66 -47.32
CA PRO A 326 -20.14 9.59 -48.44
C PRO A 326 -20.43 11.01 -47.95
N HIS A 327 -19.60 11.94 -48.42
CA HIS A 327 -19.78 13.39 -48.25
C HIS A 327 -21.17 13.81 -48.77
N PRO A 328 -21.95 14.61 -48.01
CA PRO A 328 -23.14 15.24 -48.56
C PRO A 328 -22.70 16.32 -49.53
N ALA A 329 -23.03 16.13 -50.80
CA ALA A 329 -22.87 17.12 -51.85
C ALA A 329 -23.71 18.35 -51.49
N GLN A 330 -23.05 19.51 -51.56
CA GLN A 330 -23.68 20.81 -51.71
C GLN A 330 -24.54 20.79 -52.97
N TYR A 331 -25.83 21.12 -52.84
CA TYR A 331 -26.58 21.76 -53.92
C TYR A 331 -27.54 22.77 -53.33
N GLU A 332 -27.65 23.85 -54.09
CA GLU A 332 -28.35 25.11 -53.90
C GLU A 332 -29.85 25.01 -53.58
#